data_AF-A0A0B0H1T8-F1
#
_entry.id   AF-A0A0B0H1T8-F1
#
_cell.length_a   1.000
_cell.length_b   1.000
_cell.length_c   1.000
_cell.angle_alpha   90.00
_cell.angle_beta   90.00
_cell.angle_gamma   90.00
#
_symmetry.space_group_name_H-M   'P 1'
#
loop_
_entity.id
_entity.type
_entity.pdbx_description
1 polymer ?
#
loop_
_entity_poly.entity_id
_entity_poly.type
_entity_poly.pdbx_seq_one_letter_code
_entity_poly.pdbx_strand_id
1 'polypeptide(L)'
;MKFVDEAIIKAEAGDGGNGCASFRREKYIPRGGPDGGDGGDGGSVYLVADSGLNTLVDFRHKRHHRAERGQNGMGRQMTGHKGENLYIKVPVGTRVTDTESEEMIGEVLEDGQQLLVCQGGTHGIGNIHFKSSTNRAPRQFTHGTEGDRRVLKLELIVLADVGLLGMPNAGKSSLITKVSSARPKVADYPFTTLYPNLGVVRAGEDRSFVIADIPGVIEGAAEGAGLGIQFLKHLSRTRLLLHMIDLSTWEPDQISEDAKKIIKEVEKFGGDLASRERWLVLNKKDLLPAEDFAERREKLIADLEWSGPVYEISAISGDGTDELVAALMRHIELKKAESQPVEEESEEPWDPLA
;
A
#
# COMPACT_ATOMS: atom_id res chain seq x y z
N MET A 1 -8.69 -3.70 -16.25
CA MET A 1 -7.96 -4.43 -15.20
C MET A 1 -8.79 -4.40 -13.91
N LYS A 2 -8.81 -5.47 -13.12
CA LYS A 2 -9.62 -5.56 -11.88
C LYS A 2 -8.85 -4.85 -10.76
N PHE A 3 -9.51 -3.97 -10.00
CA PHE A 3 -9.04 -3.50 -8.69
C PHE A 3 -8.96 -4.72 -7.78
N VAL A 4 -7.82 -4.93 -7.13
CA VAL A 4 -7.58 -6.12 -6.33
C VAL A 4 -7.04 -5.58 -5.02
N ASP A 5 -7.96 -5.39 -4.10
CA ASP A 5 -7.67 -4.93 -2.74
C ASP A 5 -7.34 -6.12 -1.86
N GLU A 6 -7.54 -7.32 -2.41
CA GLU A 6 -7.25 -8.60 -1.79
C GLU A 6 -6.42 -9.47 -2.73
N ALA A 7 -5.22 -9.86 -2.31
CA ALA A 7 -4.40 -10.83 -3.02
C ALA A 7 -4.09 -12.02 -2.13
N ILE A 8 -4.04 -13.22 -2.73
CA ILE A 8 -3.57 -14.42 -2.04
C ILE A 8 -2.25 -14.81 -2.67
N ILE A 9 -1.22 -14.89 -1.84
CA ILE A 9 0.13 -15.28 -2.24
C ILE A 9 0.60 -16.49 -1.43
N LYS A 10 1.47 -17.29 -2.03
CA LYS A 10 2.25 -18.33 -1.36
C LYS A 10 3.63 -17.79 -1.07
N ALA A 11 3.95 -17.66 0.21
CA ALA A 11 5.27 -17.29 0.69
C ALA A 11 5.97 -18.54 1.23
N GLU A 12 7.17 -18.82 0.71
CA GLU A 12 7.99 -19.96 1.11
C GLU A 12 9.38 -19.45 1.49
N ALA A 13 9.77 -19.61 2.75
CA ALA A 13 11.12 -19.33 3.16
C ALA A 13 12.09 -20.42 2.65
N GLY A 14 13.37 -20.08 2.61
CA GLY A 14 14.42 -21.01 2.29
C GLY A 14 14.58 -22.07 3.37
N ASP A 15 14.78 -23.33 2.98
CA ASP A 15 15.16 -24.36 3.93
C ASP A 15 16.63 -24.17 4.36
N GLY A 16 16.99 -24.69 5.53
CA GLY A 16 18.38 -24.75 5.95
C GLY A 16 19.23 -25.68 5.08
N GLY A 17 20.50 -25.32 4.94
CA GLY A 17 21.52 -26.19 4.36
C GLY A 17 21.82 -27.37 5.28
N ASN A 18 22.13 -28.52 4.72
CA ASN A 18 22.52 -29.69 5.51
C ASN A 18 23.95 -29.56 6.03
N GLY A 19 24.21 -30.07 7.24
CA GLY A 19 25.57 -30.30 7.69
C GLY A 19 26.26 -31.38 6.86
N CYS A 20 27.59 -31.40 6.87
CA CYS A 20 28.37 -32.40 6.15
C CYS A 20 29.01 -33.41 7.11
N ALA A 21 29.07 -34.67 6.71
CA ALA A 21 29.94 -35.66 7.32
C ALA A 21 31.15 -35.90 6.42
N SER A 22 32.27 -35.26 6.76
CA SER A 22 33.54 -35.40 6.03
C SER A 22 34.69 -35.73 6.98
N PHE A 23 35.75 -36.32 6.43
CA PHE A 23 37.00 -36.60 7.13
C PHE A 23 38.18 -36.12 6.29
N ARG A 24 39.20 -35.58 6.97
CA ARG A 24 40.44 -35.14 6.31
C ARG A 24 41.13 -36.33 5.65
N ARG A 25 41.50 -36.18 4.39
CA ARG A 25 42.27 -37.17 3.63
C ARG A 25 43.58 -36.53 3.17
N GLU A 26 44.69 -36.98 3.72
CA GLU A 26 46.02 -36.52 3.38
C GLU A 26 46.91 -37.73 3.08
N LYS A 27 47.83 -37.59 2.11
CA LYS A 27 48.64 -38.71 1.58
C LYS A 27 49.43 -39.47 2.65
N TYR A 28 49.84 -38.79 3.72
CA TYR A 28 50.64 -39.34 4.80
C TYR A 28 49.87 -39.53 6.12
N ILE A 29 48.55 -39.31 6.13
CA ILE A 29 47.71 -39.46 7.32
C ILE A 29 46.63 -40.52 7.04
N PRO A 30 46.78 -41.75 7.58
CA PRO A 30 45.86 -42.86 7.30
C PRO A 30 44.42 -42.61 7.77
N ARG A 31 44.23 -41.85 8.86
CA ARG A 31 42.92 -41.53 9.46
C ARG A 31 42.91 -40.08 9.93
N GLY A 32 42.47 -39.17 9.07
CA GLY A 32 42.25 -37.77 9.45
C GLY A 32 41.04 -37.62 10.37
N GLY A 33 41.03 -36.54 11.16
CA GLY A 33 39.88 -36.18 11.98
C GLY A 33 38.66 -35.75 11.16
N PRO A 34 37.48 -35.61 11.79
CA PRO A 34 36.30 -35.06 11.12
C PRO A 34 36.56 -33.63 10.64
N ASP A 35 36.05 -33.30 9.46
CA ASP A 35 36.16 -31.98 8.85
C ASP A 35 34.92 -31.56 8.04
N GLY A 36 33.75 -32.09 8.36
CA GLY A 36 32.50 -31.61 7.77
C GLY A 36 32.03 -30.32 8.42
N GLY A 37 31.86 -29.27 7.62
CA GLY A 37 31.28 -28.00 8.03
C GLY A 37 29.75 -28.04 8.17
N ASP A 38 29.23 -26.95 8.71
CA ASP A 38 27.78 -26.74 8.91
C ASP A 38 27.10 -26.27 7.63
N GLY A 39 25.78 -26.41 7.55
CA GLY A 39 24.99 -25.75 6.51
C GLY A 39 24.93 -24.24 6.69
N GLY A 40 24.39 -23.54 5.70
CA GLY A 40 23.95 -22.16 5.84
C GLY A 40 22.47 -22.07 6.21
N ASP A 41 22.05 -20.98 6.85
CA ASP A 41 20.63 -20.72 7.11
C ASP A 41 19.86 -20.45 5.82
N GLY A 42 18.56 -20.75 5.81
CA GLY A 42 17.67 -20.35 4.74
C GLY A 42 17.36 -18.86 4.75
N GLY A 43 17.06 -18.30 3.58
CA GLY A 43 16.56 -16.93 3.46
C GLY A 43 15.13 -16.81 4.01
N SER A 44 14.83 -15.70 4.68
CA SER A 44 13.48 -15.38 5.16
C SER A 44 12.70 -14.58 4.11
N VAL A 45 11.37 -14.58 4.23
CA VAL A 45 10.49 -13.75 3.40
C VAL A 45 9.95 -12.59 4.22
N TYR A 46 10.15 -11.38 3.71
CA TYR A 46 9.67 -10.14 4.30
C TYR A 46 8.70 -9.44 3.35
N LEU A 47 7.67 -8.82 3.90
CA LEU A 47 6.91 -7.80 3.21
C LEU A 47 7.51 -6.43 3.54
N VAL A 48 7.64 -5.58 2.53
CA VAL A 48 8.17 -4.23 2.68
C VAL A 48 7.13 -3.26 2.14
N ALA A 49 6.69 -2.32 2.98
CA ALA A 49 5.82 -1.25 2.52
C ALA A 49 6.57 -0.35 1.54
N ASP A 50 5.95 -0.06 0.40
CA ASP A 50 6.46 0.84 -0.63
C ASP A 50 5.36 1.86 -0.96
N SER A 51 5.62 3.13 -0.65
CA SER A 51 4.71 4.25 -0.89
C SER A 51 4.50 4.56 -2.38
N GLY A 52 5.32 4.01 -3.27
CA GLY A 52 5.14 4.06 -4.72
C GLY A 52 4.04 3.11 -5.21
N LEU A 53 3.71 2.07 -4.44
CA LEU A 53 2.69 1.09 -4.80
C LEU A 53 1.34 1.46 -4.17
N ASN A 54 0.28 1.52 -4.98
CA ASN A 54 -1.07 1.85 -4.50
C ASN A 54 -2.09 0.70 -4.69
N THR A 55 -1.70 -0.43 -5.29
CA THR A 55 -2.61 -1.56 -5.55
C THR A 55 -1.91 -2.91 -5.39
N LEU A 56 -2.65 -3.98 -5.08
CA LEU A 56 -2.12 -5.36 -5.00
C LEU A 56 -2.26 -6.15 -6.32
N VAL A 57 -2.43 -5.47 -7.45
CA VAL A 57 -2.72 -6.12 -8.74
C VAL A 57 -1.58 -7.05 -9.20
N ASP A 58 -0.34 -6.71 -8.92
CA ASP A 58 0.85 -7.46 -9.37
C ASP A 58 0.91 -8.88 -8.79
N PHE A 59 0.36 -9.07 -7.59
CA PHE A 59 0.27 -10.36 -6.91
C PHE A 59 -0.67 -11.35 -7.55
N ARG A 60 -1.51 -10.92 -8.51
CA ARG A 60 -2.31 -11.87 -9.30
C ARG A 60 -1.49 -12.70 -10.27
N HIS A 61 -0.45 -12.08 -10.83
CA HIS A 61 0.40 -12.69 -11.86
C HIS A 61 1.53 -13.50 -11.23
N LYS A 62 2.16 -12.96 -10.18
CA LYS A 62 3.17 -13.66 -9.38
C LYS A 62 2.55 -14.05 -8.04
N ARG A 63 2.09 -15.30 -7.95
CA ARG A 63 1.48 -15.84 -6.72
C ARG A 63 2.46 -16.59 -5.83
N HIS A 64 3.61 -17.00 -6.35
CA HIS A 64 4.60 -17.80 -5.64
C HIS A 64 5.85 -16.97 -5.38
N HIS A 65 6.21 -16.85 -4.12
CA HIS A 65 7.34 -16.08 -3.64
C HIS A 65 8.19 -16.99 -2.76
N ARG A 66 9.39 -17.33 -3.23
CA ARG A 66 10.28 -18.27 -2.55
C ARG A 66 11.64 -17.64 -2.30
N ALA A 67 12.09 -17.64 -1.04
CA ALA A 67 13.43 -17.22 -0.66
C ALA A 67 14.46 -18.34 -0.93
N GLU A 68 15.75 -17.98 -0.96
CA GLU A 68 16.80 -18.92 -1.32
C GLU A 68 17.11 -19.91 -0.19
N ARG A 69 17.36 -21.16 -0.57
CA ARG A 69 17.77 -22.20 0.36
C ARG A 69 19.23 -21.99 0.81
N GLY A 70 19.53 -22.25 2.09
CA GLY A 70 20.90 -22.29 2.58
C GLY A 70 21.74 -23.38 1.91
N GLN A 71 23.02 -23.10 1.69
CA GLN A 71 23.94 -24.04 1.07
C GLN A 71 24.34 -25.15 2.05
N ASN A 72 24.57 -26.36 1.56
CA ASN A 72 25.08 -27.44 2.41
C ASN A 72 26.52 -27.16 2.84
N GLY A 73 26.87 -27.64 4.04
CA GLY A 73 28.25 -27.71 4.47
C GLY A 73 29.08 -28.62 3.58
N MET A 74 30.39 -28.42 3.60
CA MET A 74 31.34 -29.18 2.81
C MET A 74 32.49 -29.69 3.68
N GLY A 75 33.34 -30.55 3.11
CA GLY A 75 34.58 -30.98 3.76
C GLY A 75 35.52 -29.81 4.01
N ARG A 76 36.65 -30.06 4.68
CA ARG A 76 37.64 -29.03 5.06
C ARG A 76 37.07 -27.92 5.96
N GLN A 77 36.07 -28.25 6.77
CA GLN A 77 35.39 -27.35 7.71
C GLN A 77 34.72 -26.15 7.03
N MET A 78 34.31 -26.29 5.77
CA MET A 78 33.67 -25.22 5.02
C MET A 78 32.17 -25.18 5.34
N THR A 79 31.74 -24.10 5.99
CA THR A 79 30.32 -23.82 6.27
C THR A 79 29.63 -23.30 5.02
N GLY A 80 28.39 -23.73 4.79
CA GLY A 80 27.59 -23.27 3.66
C GLY A 80 27.14 -21.82 3.79
N HIS A 81 27.01 -21.11 2.66
CA HIS A 81 26.47 -19.76 2.63
C HIS A 81 24.98 -19.72 3.01
N LYS A 82 24.59 -18.64 3.70
CA LYS A 82 23.19 -18.32 3.99
C LYS A 82 22.47 -17.95 2.68
N GLY A 83 21.23 -18.42 2.53
CA GLY A 83 20.38 -18.04 1.41
C GLY A 83 19.92 -16.59 1.47
N GLU A 84 19.79 -15.95 0.32
CA GLU A 84 19.26 -14.58 0.20
C GLU A 84 17.80 -14.47 0.66
N ASN A 85 17.52 -13.41 1.43
CA ASN A 85 16.17 -13.05 1.85
C ASN A 85 15.35 -12.55 0.65
N LEU A 86 14.04 -12.81 0.67
CA LEU A 86 13.11 -12.27 -0.31
C LEU A 86 12.32 -11.10 0.28
N TYR A 87 12.44 -9.93 -0.34
CA TYR A 87 11.67 -8.74 0.02
C TYR A 87 10.54 -8.52 -1.00
N ILE A 88 9.31 -8.62 -0.52
CA ILE A 88 8.10 -8.46 -1.31
C ILE A 88 7.52 -7.07 -1.06
N LYS A 89 7.58 -6.20 -2.07
CA LYS A 89 7.05 -4.84 -1.98
C LYS A 89 5.53 -4.84 -2.01
N VAL A 90 4.88 -4.23 -1.02
CA VAL A 90 3.42 -4.08 -0.91
C VAL A 90 3.06 -2.61 -0.67
N PRO A 91 1.86 -2.16 -1.07
CA PRO A 91 1.37 -0.84 -0.71
C PRO A 91 1.36 -0.60 0.80
N VAL A 92 1.60 0.65 1.20
CA VAL A 92 1.43 1.10 2.58
C VAL A 92 -0.02 0.89 3.03
N GLY A 93 -0.22 0.38 4.25
CA GLY A 93 -1.52 0.02 4.80
C GLY A 93 -2.02 -1.38 4.39
N THR A 94 -1.11 -2.25 3.93
CA THR A 94 -1.43 -3.66 3.67
C THR A 94 -1.44 -4.44 4.98
N ARG A 95 -2.57 -5.10 5.27
CA ARG A 95 -2.73 -6.10 6.32
C ARG A 95 -2.50 -7.49 5.78
N VAL A 96 -1.93 -8.33 6.63
CA VAL A 96 -1.47 -9.67 6.28
C VAL A 96 -2.09 -10.66 7.26
N THR A 97 -2.83 -11.61 6.71
CA THR A 97 -3.49 -12.68 7.47
C THR A 97 -3.05 -14.01 6.90
N ASP A 98 -2.78 -14.99 7.76
CA ASP A 98 -2.58 -16.37 7.31
C ASP A 98 -3.94 -16.98 6.96
N THR A 99 -4.07 -17.52 5.74
CA THR A 99 -5.32 -18.14 5.29
C THR A 99 -5.60 -19.49 5.93
N GLU A 100 -4.59 -20.19 6.44
CA GLU A 100 -4.78 -21.50 7.07
C GLU A 100 -5.17 -21.37 8.55
N SER A 101 -4.54 -20.47 9.29
CA SER A 101 -4.84 -20.25 10.71
C SER A 101 -5.85 -19.13 10.99
N GLU A 102 -6.19 -18.32 9.98
CA GLU A 102 -6.97 -17.07 10.10
C GLU A 102 -6.35 -16.04 11.07
N GLU A 103 -5.08 -16.22 11.45
CA GLU A 103 -4.37 -15.32 12.35
C GLU A 103 -3.84 -14.09 11.59
N MET A 104 -4.04 -12.91 12.17
CA MET A 104 -3.43 -11.68 11.67
C MET A 104 -1.94 -11.70 12.04
N ILE A 105 -1.06 -11.72 11.03
CA ILE A 105 0.40 -11.64 11.24
C ILE A 105 0.81 -10.21 11.59
N GLY A 106 0.20 -9.23 10.91
CA GLY A 106 0.45 -7.82 11.15
C GLY A 106 0.02 -6.93 9.99
N GLU A 107 0.38 -5.65 10.09
CA GLU A 107 0.14 -4.64 9.07
C GLU A 107 1.38 -3.77 8.88
N VAL A 108 1.62 -3.34 7.63
CA VAL A 108 2.67 -2.38 7.30
C VAL A 108 2.05 -1.02 7.09
N LEU A 109 2.39 -0.03 7.92
CA LEU A 109 1.75 1.28 7.99
C LEU A 109 2.66 2.42 7.55
N GLU A 110 3.98 2.21 7.59
CA GLU A 110 4.99 3.21 7.24
C GLU A 110 5.78 2.77 6.02
N ASP A 111 6.23 3.74 5.21
CA ASP A 111 7.07 3.46 4.05
C ASP A 111 8.39 2.82 4.47
N GLY A 112 8.84 1.80 3.73
CA GLY A 112 10.03 1.02 4.07
C GLY A 112 9.88 0.06 5.26
N GLN A 113 8.74 0.07 5.97
CA GLN A 113 8.52 -0.84 7.10
C GLN A 113 8.56 -2.30 6.64
N GLN A 114 9.34 -3.11 7.35
CA GLN A 114 9.53 -4.54 7.05
C GLN A 114 8.74 -5.41 8.04
N LEU A 115 7.98 -6.37 7.51
CA LEU A 115 7.25 -7.36 8.27
C LEU A 115 7.73 -8.77 7.89
N LEU A 116 8.28 -9.52 8.85
CA LEU A 116 8.66 -10.91 8.65
C LEU A 116 7.40 -11.77 8.53
N VAL A 117 7.22 -12.46 7.41
CA VAL A 117 6.05 -13.31 7.17
C VAL A 117 6.36 -14.81 7.16
N CYS A 118 7.57 -15.19 6.74
CA CYS A 118 8.04 -16.57 6.80
C CYS A 118 9.51 -16.59 7.23
N GLN A 119 9.80 -17.31 8.31
CA GLN A 119 11.16 -17.48 8.81
C GLN A 119 11.92 -18.58 8.05
N GLY A 120 13.16 -18.29 7.66
CA GLY A 120 14.07 -19.27 7.07
C GLY A 120 14.43 -20.41 8.01
N GLY A 121 14.65 -21.60 7.45
CA GLY A 121 15.09 -22.77 8.19
C GLY A 121 16.51 -22.62 8.72
N THR A 122 16.80 -23.24 9.86
CA THR A 122 18.13 -23.21 10.48
C THR A 122 19.06 -24.23 9.85
N HIS A 123 20.34 -23.90 9.83
CA HIS A 123 21.38 -24.77 9.30
C HIS A 123 21.51 -26.11 10.04
N GLY A 124 21.86 -27.14 9.28
CA GLY A 124 22.28 -28.43 9.81
C GLY A 124 23.72 -28.39 10.30
N ILE A 125 24.02 -29.25 11.27
CA ILE A 125 25.29 -29.29 12.00
C ILE A 125 26.17 -30.38 11.39
N GLY A 126 27.41 -30.01 11.04
CA GLY A 126 28.43 -30.90 10.51
C GLY A 126 29.00 -31.86 11.56
N ASN A 127 29.68 -32.91 11.11
CA ASN A 127 30.19 -33.95 12.00
C ASN A 127 31.27 -33.46 12.98
N ILE A 128 31.90 -32.32 12.73
CA ILE A 128 32.92 -31.73 13.62
C ILE A 128 32.35 -31.48 15.03
N HIS A 129 31.12 -30.98 15.13
CA HIS A 129 30.50 -30.63 16.42
C HIS A 129 30.12 -31.84 17.27
N PHE A 130 29.98 -33.01 16.67
CA PHE A 130 29.70 -34.27 17.39
C PHE A 130 30.97 -34.93 17.97
N LYS A 131 32.13 -34.29 17.81
CA LYS A 131 33.41 -34.81 18.30
C LYS A 131 33.50 -34.64 19.81
N SER A 132 33.75 -35.74 20.51
CA SER A 132 34.01 -35.74 21.96
C SER A 132 35.23 -36.59 22.30
N SER A 133 35.65 -36.59 23.57
CA SER A 133 36.76 -37.42 24.06
C SER A 133 36.52 -38.92 23.81
N THR A 134 35.26 -39.35 23.87
CA THR A 134 34.80 -40.71 23.60
C THR A 134 34.43 -40.94 22.13
N ASN A 135 33.93 -39.92 21.42
CA ASN A 135 33.55 -39.99 20.01
C ASN A 135 34.53 -39.21 19.12
N ARG A 136 35.68 -39.82 18.79
CA ARG A 136 36.77 -39.12 18.06
C ARG A 136 36.56 -39.00 16.54
N ALA A 137 35.70 -39.83 15.95
CA ALA A 137 35.43 -39.88 14.51
C ALA A 137 33.91 -39.97 14.22
N PRO A 138 33.13 -38.97 14.65
CA PRO A 138 31.68 -38.93 14.43
C PRO A 138 31.35 -38.96 12.93
N ARG A 139 30.37 -39.79 12.58
CA ARG A 139 29.73 -39.82 11.25
C ARG A 139 28.34 -39.18 11.25
N GLN A 140 27.91 -38.69 12.41
CA GLN A 140 26.64 -38.02 12.61
C GLN A 140 26.74 -36.60 12.05
N PHE A 141 25.68 -36.16 11.39
CA PHE A 141 25.44 -34.78 10.96
C PHE A 141 23.93 -34.57 11.01
N THR A 142 23.47 -33.31 11.10
CA THR A 142 22.04 -33.00 11.03
C THR A 142 21.68 -32.34 9.71
N HIS A 143 20.44 -32.58 9.29
CA HIS A 143 19.83 -31.86 8.18
C HIS A 143 19.43 -30.45 8.64
N GLY A 144 19.41 -29.50 7.70
CA GLY A 144 18.81 -28.20 7.96
C GLY A 144 17.31 -28.34 8.17
N THR A 145 16.71 -27.44 8.95
CA THR A 145 15.25 -27.45 9.13
C THR A 145 14.56 -26.89 7.90
N GLU A 146 13.31 -27.28 7.70
CA GLU A 146 12.47 -26.65 6.68
C GLU A 146 12.19 -25.19 7.05
N GLY A 147 12.08 -24.32 6.04
CA GLY A 147 11.63 -22.95 6.23
C GLY A 147 10.10 -22.88 6.34
N ASP A 148 9.60 -21.81 6.94
CA ASP A 148 8.15 -21.56 7.02
C ASP A 148 7.54 -21.45 5.62
N ARG A 149 6.34 -22.03 5.45
CA ARG A 149 5.55 -21.93 4.23
C ARG A 149 4.14 -21.54 4.61
N ARG A 150 3.66 -20.40 4.11
CA ARG A 150 2.34 -19.87 4.44
C ARG A 150 1.62 -19.39 3.19
N VAL A 151 0.30 -19.53 3.21
CA VAL A 151 -0.58 -18.92 2.22
C VAL A 151 -1.14 -17.65 2.86
N LEU A 152 -0.70 -16.49 2.38
CA LEU A 152 -1.02 -15.19 2.96
C LEU A 152 -2.14 -14.52 2.18
N LYS A 153 -3.13 -14.01 2.89
CA LYS A 153 -4.12 -13.05 2.39
C LYS A 153 -3.61 -11.64 2.68
N LEU A 154 -3.38 -10.87 1.63
CA LEU A 154 -3.03 -9.46 1.69
C LEU A 154 -4.30 -8.64 1.46
N GLU A 155 -4.59 -7.72 2.37
CA GLU A 155 -5.73 -6.81 2.29
C GLU A 155 -5.26 -5.36 2.42
N LEU A 156 -5.58 -4.51 1.45
CA LEU A 156 -5.23 -3.09 1.52
C LEU A 156 -6.30 -2.30 2.29
N ILE A 157 -5.92 -1.66 3.40
CA ILE A 157 -6.85 -0.91 4.28
C ILE A 157 -7.01 0.57 3.85
N VAL A 158 -6.17 1.06 2.93
CA VAL A 158 -6.23 2.45 2.48
C VAL A 158 -7.37 2.63 1.47
N LEU A 159 -8.34 3.49 1.82
CA LEU A 159 -9.57 3.66 1.04
C LEU A 159 -9.43 4.60 -0.16
N ALA A 160 -8.72 5.72 -0.04
CA ALA A 160 -8.52 6.66 -1.15
C ALA A 160 -7.46 7.73 -0.86
N ASP A 161 -6.77 8.18 -1.91
CA ASP A 161 -5.91 9.37 -1.89
C ASP A 161 -6.74 10.67 -1.97
N VAL A 162 -7.82 10.63 -2.75
CA VAL A 162 -8.68 11.79 -3.06
C VAL A 162 -10.13 11.48 -2.72
N GLY A 163 -10.78 12.36 -1.96
CA GLY A 163 -12.19 12.27 -1.63
C GLY A 163 -13.05 13.25 -2.42
N LEU A 164 -14.16 12.80 -3.02
CA LEU A 164 -15.11 13.66 -3.73
C LEU A 164 -16.26 14.09 -2.81
N LEU A 165 -16.43 15.40 -2.67
CA LEU A 165 -17.51 16.07 -1.98
C LEU A 165 -18.44 16.74 -2.99
N GLY A 166 -19.72 16.88 -2.66
CA GLY A 166 -20.69 17.58 -3.50
C GLY A 166 -22.09 17.03 -3.35
N MET A 167 -23.06 17.82 -3.79
CA MET A 167 -24.48 17.47 -3.73
C MET A 167 -24.81 16.18 -4.49
N PRO A 168 -25.91 15.49 -4.13
CA PRO A 168 -26.50 14.48 -5.00
C PRO A 168 -26.66 15.03 -6.42
N ASN A 169 -26.21 14.28 -7.43
CA ASN A 169 -26.22 14.68 -8.84
C ASN A 169 -25.20 15.75 -9.29
N ALA A 170 -24.25 16.15 -8.43
CA ALA A 170 -23.11 16.99 -8.84
C ALA A 170 -22.21 16.33 -9.91
N GLY A 171 -22.42 15.03 -10.19
CA GLY A 171 -21.69 14.27 -11.20
C GLY A 171 -20.45 13.53 -10.65
N LYS A 172 -20.40 13.29 -9.34
CA LYS A 172 -19.33 12.53 -8.66
C LYS A 172 -19.11 11.14 -9.27
N SER A 173 -20.15 10.32 -9.31
CA SER A 173 -20.08 8.98 -9.91
C SER A 173 -19.71 9.01 -11.40
N SER A 174 -20.19 10.02 -12.14
CA SER A 174 -19.83 10.22 -13.54
C SER A 174 -18.35 10.51 -13.71
N LEU A 175 -17.79 11.39 -12.86
CA LEU A 175 -16.37 11.70 -12.87
C LEU A 175 -15.54 10.46 -12.58
N ILE A 176 -15.84 9.72 -11.50
CA ILE A 176 -15.15 8.47 -11.15
C ILE A 176 -15.18 7.49 -12.31
N THR A 177 -16.34 7.30 -12.94
CA THR A 177 -16.49 6.38 -14.08
C THR A 177 -15.65 6.80 -15.28
N LYS A 178 -15.51 8.11 -15.51
CA LYS A 178 -14.78 8.66 -16.65
C LYS A 178 -13.26 8.57 -16.48
N VAL A 179 -12.76 8.94 -15.30
CA VAL A 179 -11.32 9.00 -14.99
C VAL A 179 -10.74 7.65 -14.54
N SER A 180 -11.61 6.71 -14.14
CA SER A 180 -11.15 5.41 -13.67
C SER A 180 -10.71 4.49 -14.81
N SER A 181 -9.50 3.97 -14.71
CA SER A 181 -8.92 2.96 -15.61
C SER A 181 -9.52 1.56 -15.42
N ALA A 182 -10.34 1.38 -14.37
CA ALA A 182 -11.11 0.17 -14.08
C ALA A 182 -12.59 0.52 -13.92
N ARG A 183 -13.50 -0.46 -14.12
CA ARG A 183 -14.90 -0.24 -13.77
C ARG A 183 -14.98 0.10 -12.28
N PRO A 184 -15.62 1.22 -11.89
CA PRO A 184 -15.81 1.57 -10.50
C PRO A 184 -16.41 0.39 -9.74
N LYS A 185 -15.82 0.05 -8.60
CA LYS A 185 -16.35 -1.01 -7.75
C LYS A 185 -17.13 -0.39 -6.62
N VAL A 186 -18.30 -0.96 -6.39
CA VAL A 186 -19.06 -0.84 -5.15
C VAL A 186 -18.30 -1.70 -4.14
N ALA A 187 -17.78 -1.08 -3.09
CA ALA A 187 -16.93 -1.77 -2.13
C ALA A 187 -17.67 -2.10 -0.84
N ASP A 188 -17.76 -3.40 -0.53
CA ASP A 188 -18.55 -3.97 0.56
C ASP A 188 -17.74 -4.02 1.86
N TYR A 189 -17.41 -2.86 2.42
CA TYR A 189 -16.69 -2.80 3.69
C TYR A 189 -17.60 -3.16 4.86
N PRO A 190 -17.11 -3.94 5.86
CA PRO A 190 -17.94 -4.47 6.95
C PRO A 190 -18.51 -3.39 7.90
N PHE A 191 -18.13 -2.13 7.72
CA PHE A 191 -18.55 -0.98 8.52
C PHE A 191 -19.33 0.09 7.72
N THR A 192 -19.64 -0.14 6.45
CA THR A 192 -20.39 0.81 5.62
C THR A 192 -21.84 0.38 5.42
N THR A 193 -22.80 1.23 5.77
CA THR A 193 -24.22 1.05 5.41
C THR A 193 -24.53 1.55 3.98
N LEU A 194 -23.68 2.43 3.44
CA LEU A 194 -23.72 2.92 2.07
C LEU A 194 -22.40 2.58 1.39
N TYR A 195 -22.47 1.78 0.35
CA TYR A 195 -21.31 1.36 -0.42
C TYR A 195 -20.69 2.56 -1.17
N PRO A 196 -19.43 2.96 -0.88
CA PRO A 196 -18.78 4.03 -1.61
C PRO A 196 -18.40 3.57 -3.02
N ASN A 197 -18.45 4.51 -3.97
CA ASN A 197 -17.93 4.28 -5.32
C ASN A 197 -16.42 4.58 -5.33
N LEU A 198 -15.61 3.59 -5.65
CA LEU A 198 -14.16 3.73 -5.78
C LEU A 198 -13.73 3.67 -7.24
N GLY A 199 -12.77 4.52 -7.62
CA GLY A 199 -12.14 4.51 -8.94
C GLY A 199 -10.63 4.63 -8.86
N VAL A 200 -9.93 3.89 -9.72
CA VAL A 200 -8.47 3.97 -9.84
C VAL A 200 -8.12 4.80 -11.05
N VAL A 201 -7.42 5.90 -10.81
CA VAL A 201 -6.97 6.78 -11.88
C VAL A 201 -5.52 6.47 -12.18
N ARG A 202 -5.21 6.19 -13.45
CA ARG A 202 -3.83 6.07 -13.94
C ARG A 202 -3.42 7.38 -14.58
N ALA A 203 -2.33 7.95 -14.09
CA ALA A 203 -1.73 9.18 -14.59
C ALA A 203 -0.38 8.93 -15.31
N GLY A 204 0.02 7.67 -15.54
CA GLY A 204 1.25 7.27 -16.22
C GLY A 204 1.54 5.76 -16.10
N GLU A 205 2.69 5.30 -16.59
CA GLU A 205 3.07 3.87 -16.58
C GLU A 205 3.18 3.28 -15.17
N ASP A 206 3.65 4.07 -14.19
CA ASP A 206 3.75 3.65 -12.76
C ASP A 206 3.07 4.62 -11.79
N ARG A 207 2.17 5.48 -12.30
CA ARG A 207 1.51 6.52 -11.49
C ARG A 207 0.03 6.25 -11.42
N SER A 208 -0.45 5.95 -10.21
CA SER A 208 -1.86 5.73 -9.95
C SER A 208 -2.26 6.33 -8.62
N PHE A 209 -3.55 6.64 -8.47
CA PHE A 209 -4.14 7.04 -7.20
C PHE A 209 -5.59 6.59 -7.15
N VAL A 210 -6.14 6.51 -5.94
CA VAL A 210 -7.51 6.08 -5.71
C VAL A 210 -8.39 7.27 -5.37
N ILE A 211 -9.50 7.41 -6.09
CA ILE A 211 -10.56 8.38 -5.81
C ILE A 211 -11.74 7.64 -5.17
N ALA A 212 -12.22 8.15 -4.04
CA ALA A 212 -13.47 7.72 -3.42
C ALA A 212 -14.54 8.79 -3.57
N ASP A 213 -15.75 8.36 -3.95
CA ASP A 213 -16.94 9.13 -3.63
C ASP A 213 -17.12 9.14 -2.11
N ILE A 214 -17.30 10.32 -1.53
CA ILE A 214 -17.76 10.46 -0.16
C ILE A 214 -19.29 10.52 -0.28
N PRO A 215 -20.01 9.41 -0.03
CA PRO A 215 -21.47 9.46 0.04
C PRO A 215 -21.81 10.54 1.07
N GLY A 216 -22.79 11.38 0.73
CA GLY A 216 -23.06 12.69 1.32
C GLY A 216 -22.76 12.77 2.81
N VAL A 217 -22.29 13.95 3.27
CA VAL A 217 -21.92 14.30 4.64
C VAL A 217 -23.16 14.34 5.57
N ILE A 218 -23.82 13.19 5.54
CA ILE A 218 -24.71 12.45 6.40
C ILE A 218 -25.99 13.16 6.86
N GLU A 219 -27.05 13.02 6.06
CA GLU A 219 -28.40 12.79 6.58
C GLU A 219 -28.35 11.52 7.47
N GLY A 220 -27.98 11.67 8.75
CA GLY A 220 -28.06 10.60 9.76
C GLY A 220 -26.79 10.26 10.56
N ALA A 221 -25.60 10.83 10.32
CA ALA A 221 -24.43 10.51 11.16
C ALA A 221 -24.51 11.12 12.55
N ALA A 222 -25.23 12.25 12.68
CA ALA A 222 -25.43 12.89 13.96
C ALA A 222 -26.33 12.07 14.91
N GLU A 223 -27.11 11.11 14.41
CA GLU A 223 -28.16 10.39 15.19
C GLU A 223 -27.77 8.97 15.66
N GLY A 224 -26.50 8.58 15.61
CA GLY A 224 -25.99 7.61 16.60
C GLY A 224 -25.95 6.12 16.20
N ALA A 225 -25.47 5.79 15.00
CA ALA A 225 -24.93 4.45 14.72
C ALA A 225 -23.42 4.59 14.46
N GLY A 226 -22.57 4.15 15.40
CA GLY A 226 -21.10 4.33 15.40
C GLY A 226 -20.30 3.87 14.15
N LEU A 227 -20.98 3.43 13.09
CA LEU A 227 -20.46 3.04 11.77
C LEU A 227 -20.04 4.23 10.90
N GLY A 228 -20.77 5.36 10.97
CA GLY A 228 -20.43 6.57 10.19
C GLY A 228 -19.11 7.21 10.63
N ILE A 229 -18.83 7.20 11.93
CA ILE A 229 -17.58 7.71 12.51
C ILE A 229 -16.38 6.89 12.05
N GLN A 230 -16.50 5.56 11.94
CA GLN A 230 -15.42 4.71 11.44
C GLN A 230 -15.15 4.95 9.96
N PHE A 231 -16.17 4.98 9.09
CA PHE A 231 -16.01 5.31 7.67
C PHE A 231 -15.30 6.67 7.48
N LEU A 232 -15.72 7.68 8.25
CA LEU A 232 -15.14 9.01 8.19
C LEU A 232 -13.72 9.09 8.79
N LYS A 233 -13.38 8.24 9.77
CA LYS A 233 -11.99 8.05 10.24
C LYS A 233 -11.06 7.45 9.18
N HIS A 234 -11.59 6.66 8.26
CA HIS A 234 -10.79 6.17 7.14
C HIS A 234 -10.69 7.24 6.04
N LEU A 235 -11.74 8.05 5.88
CA LEU A 235 -11.78 9.21 4.98
C LEU A 235 -10.89 10.37 5.43
N SER A 236 -10.65 10.53 6.74
CA SER A 236 -9.70 11.52 7.26
C SER A 236 -8.25 11.25 6.88
N ARG A 237 -7.96 10.08 6.29
CA ARG A 237 -6.67 9.74 5.66
C ARG A 237 -6.58 10.13 4.19
N THR A 238 -7.66 10.67 3.59
CA THR A 238 -7.57 11.30 2.27
C THR A 238 -6.64 12.50 2.36
N ARG A 239 -5.84 12.67 1.32
CA ARG A 239 -4.84 13.75 1.25
C ARG A 239 -5.43 15.03 0.71
N LEU A 240 -6.43 14.89 -0.16
CA LEU A 240 -7.07 15.99 -0.85
C LEU A 240 -8.58 15.77 -0.97
N LEU A 241 -9.34 16.84 -0.81
CA LEU A 241 -10.79 16.85 -1.02
C LEU A 241 -11.13 17.63 -2.30
N LEU A 242 -11.94 17.03 -3.15
CA LEU A 242 -12.46 17.66 -4.36
C LEU A 242 -13.92 18.05 -4.13
N HIS A 243 -14.21 19.35 -4.11
CA HIS A 243 -15.56 19.85 -3.96
C HIS A 243 -16.19 20.05 -5.34
N MET A 244 -17.03 19.09 -5.75
CA MET A 244 -17.76 19.12 -7.00
C MET A 244 -19.04 19.96 -6.88
N ILE A 245 -19.18 20.94 -7.77
CA ILE A 245 -20.33 21.82 -7.85
C ILE A 245 -20.90 21.77 -9.27
N ASP A 246 -22.22 21.62 -9.37
CA ASP A 246 -22.95 21.68 -10.63
C ASP A 246 -23.38 23.11 -10.92
N LEU A 247 -22.84 23.71 -11.99
CA LEU A 247 -23.20 25.07 -12.41
C LEU A 247 -24.44 25.14 -13.30
N SER A 248 -24.96 24.02 -13.79
CA SER A 248 -26.10 23.97 -14.72
C SER A 248 -27.45 24.26 -14.06
N THR A 249 -27.52 24.24 -12.72
CA THR A 249 -28.75 24.50 -11.97
C THR A 249 -29.30 25.91 -12.29
N TRP A 250 -30.62 26.04 -12.39
CA TRP A 250 -31.28 27.25 -12.88
C TRP A 250 -31.17 28.46 -11.94
N GLU A 251 -30.90 28.24 -10.64
CA GLU A 251 -30.87 29.29 -9.62
C GLU A 251 -29.44 29.48 -9.07
N PRO A 252 -28.74 30.56 -9.44
CA PRO A 252 -27.35 30.80 -9.01
C PRO A 252 -27.18 30.90 -7.49
N ASP A 253 -28.18 31.44 -6.80
CA ASP A 253 -28.11 31.64 -5.34
C ASP A 253 -28.16 30.29 -4.59
N GLN A 254 -28.86 29.30 -5.14
CA GLN A 254 -28.92 27.95 -4.57
C GLN A 254 -27.57 27.22 -4.66
N ILE A 255 -26.77 27.50 -5.69
CA ILE A 255 -25.46 26.88 -5.90
C ILE A 255 -24.50 27.28 -4.77
N SER A 256 -24.41 28.58 -4.48
CA SER A 256 -23.59 29.13 -3.40
C SER A 256 -24.05 28.61 -2.04
N GLU A 257 -25.36 28.51 -1.80
CA GLU A 257 -25.90 27.93 -0.58
C GLU A 257 -25.56 26.46 -0.39
N ASP A 258 -25.70 25.65 -1.44
CA ASP A 258 -25.43 24.22 -1.38
C ASP A 258 -23.94 23.94 -1.14
N ALA A 259 -23.06 24.70 -1.79
CA ALA A 259 -21.64 24.65 -1.51
C ALA A 259 -21.34 25.02 -0.04
N LYS A 260 -21.98 26.07 0.50
CA LYS A 260 -21.84 26.47 1.91
C LYS A 260 -22.40 25.43 2.88
N LYS A 261 -23.46 24.70 2.53
CA LYS A 261 -23.99 23.58 3.33
C LYS A 261 -22.96 22.47 3.45
N ILE A 262 -22.39 22.01 2.34
CA ILE A 262 -21.35 20.97 2.34
C ILE A 262 -20.12 21.42 3.15
N ILE A 263 -19.71 22.69 3.02
CA ILE A 263 -18.59 23.24 3.82
C ILE A 263 -18.90 23.15 5.32
N LYS A 264 -20.07 23.61 5.75
CA LYS A 264 -20.50 23.56 7.16
C LYS A 264 -20.63 22.14 7.69
N GLU A 265 -21.06 21.20 6.86
CA GLU A 265 -21.16 19.78 7.23
C GLU A 265 -19.77 19.18 7.50
N VAL A 266 -18.79 19.47 6.63
CA VAL A 266 -17.40 19.07 6.84
C VAL A 266 -16.81 19.71 8.10
N GLU A 267 -17.10 20.99 8.37
CA GLU A 267 -16.65 21.70 9.58
C GLU A 267 -17.29 21.14 10.86
N LYS A 268 -18.60 20.90 10.85
CA LYS A 268 -19.37 20.40 12.00
C LYS A 268 -18.91 19.01 12.46
N PHE A 269 -18.39 18.20 11.55
CA PHE A 269 -17.88 16.87 11.86
C PHE A 269 -16.58 16.91 12.68
N GLY A 270 -15.76 17.95 12.51
CA GLY A 270 -14.50 18.12 13.23
C GLY A 270 -13.39 17.13 12.81
N GLY A 271 -12.21 17.30 13.40
CA GLY A 271 -11.00 16.54 13.10
C GLY A 271 -10.18 17.10 11.93
N ASP A 272 -9.23 16.30 11.42
CA ASP A 272 -8.32 16.69 10.33
C ASP A 272 -9.01 16.94 8.99
N LEU A 273 -10.27 16.54 8.80
CA LEU A 273 -10.96 16.65 7.51
C LEU A 273 -11.26 18.11 7.13
N ALA A 274 -11.60 18.96 8.10
CA ALA A 274 -11.89 20.37 7.87
C ALA A 274 -10.65 21.19 7.51
N SER A 275 -9.48 20.79 8.03
CA SER A 275 -8.19 21.42 7.74
C SER A 275 -7.52 20.88 6.47
N ARG A 276 -8.08 19.85 5.82
CA ARG A 276 -7.53 19.34 4.55
C ARG A 276 -7.64 20.37 3.44
N GLU A 277 -6.62 20.34 2.59
CA GLU A 277 -6.64 21.07 1.34
C GLU A 277 -7.81 20.60 0.48
N ARG A 278 -8.48 21.57 -0.12
CA ARG A 278 -9.71 21.36 -0.86
C ARG A 278 -9.62 22.11 -2.17
N TRP A 279 -10.00 21.47 -3.26
CA TRP A 279 -10.04 22.07 -4.60
C TRP A 279 -11.48 22.14 -5.07
N LEU A 280 -11.82 23.20 -5.80
CA LEU A 280 -13.15 23.38 -6.35
C LEU A 280 -13.19 22.79 -7.76
N VAL A 281 -14.21 21.99 -8.05
CA VAL A 281 -14.40 21.36 -9.36
C VAL A 281 -15.79 21.71 -9.88
N LEU A 282 -15.83 22.57 -10.89
CA LEU A 282 -17.05 23.04 -11.53
C LEU A 282 -17.40 22.08 -12.65
N ASN A 283 -18.53 21.37 -12.50
CA ASN A 283 -18.96 20.36 -13.44
C ASN A 283 -20.10 20.85 -14.35
N LYS A 284 -20.34 20.12 -15.44
CA LYS A 284 -21.38 20.36 -16.45
C LYS A 284 -21.21 21.65 -17.26
N LYS A 285 -19.96 22.01 -17.56
CA LYS A 285 -19.62 23.14 -18.46
C LYS A 285 -20.28 23.02 -19.85
N ASP A 286 -20.57 21.80 -20.30
CA ASP A 286 -21.21 21.51 -21.58
C ASP A 286 -22.68 21.97 -21.68
N LEU A 287 -23.34 22.21 -20.54
CA LEU A 287 -24.76 22.58 -20.52
C LEU A 287 -25.02 24.09 -20.58
N LEU A 288 -23.98 24.91 -20.53
CA LEU A 288 -24.09 26.37 -20.48
C LEU A 288 -23.27 27.02 -21.60
N PRO A 289 -23.74 28.16 -22.14
CA PRO A 289 -22.89 29.04 -22.94
C PRO A 289 -21.66 29.49 -22.14
N ALA A 290 -20.53 29.69 -22.83
CA ALA A 290 -19.25 30.03 -22.17
C ALA A 290 -19.30 31.34 -21.38
N GLU A 291 -20.09 32.32 -21.84
CA GLU A 291 -20.28 33.61 -21.17
C GLU A 291 -21.03 33.44 -19.85
N ASP A 292 -22.18 32.75 -19.87
CA ASP A 292 -22.99 32.46 -18.69
C ASP A 292 -22.22 31.63 -17.65
N PHE A 293 -21.40 30.68 -18.11
CA PHE A 293 -20.57 29.85 -17.24
C PHE A 293 -19.51 30.69 -16.51
N ALA A 294 -18.85 31.62 -17.21
CA ALA A 294 -17.84 32.49 -16.62
C ALA A 294 -18.43 33.44 -15.58
N GLU A 295 -19.59 34.03 -15.86
CA GLU A 295 -20.30 34.90 -14.90
C GLU A 295 -20.69 34.14 -13.63
N ARG A 296 -21.27 32.94 -13.78
CA ARG A 296 -21.65 32.09 -12.65
C ARG A 296 -20.44 31.64 -11.83
N ARG A 297 -19.31 31.33 -12.49
CA ARG A 297 -18.04 31.00 -11.83
C ARG A 297 -17.57 32.15 -10.95
N GLU A 298 -17.52 33.36 -11.50
CA GLU A 298 -17.02 34.54 -10.78
C GLU A 298 -17.90 34.87 -9.58
N LYS A 299 -19.23 34.82 -9.75
CA LYS A 299 -20.17 35.00 -8.65
C LYS A 299 -19.97 33.96 -7.55
N LEU A 300 -19.83 32.69 -7.90
CA LEU A 300 -19.62 31.61 -6.93
C LEU A 300 -18.29 31.76 -6.15
N ILE A 301 -17.20 32.11 -6.84
CA ILE A 301 -15.90 32.32 -6.21
C ILE A 301 -15.97 33.51 -5.24
N ALA A 302 -16.65 34.60 -5.64
CA ALA A 302 -16.86 35.76 -4.77
C ALA A 302 -17.72 35.42 -3.55
N ASP A 303 -18.84 34.70 -3.75
CA ASP A 303 -19.77 34.32 -2.68
C ASP A 303 -19.16 33.36 -1.66
N LEU A 304 -18.22 32.51 -2.09
CA LEU A 304 -17.51 31.54 -1.25
C LEU A 304 -16.21 32.09 -0.68
N GLU A 305 -15.78 33.30 -1.08
CA GLU A 305 -14.48 33.88 -0.74
C GLU A 305 -13.32 32.89 -1.01
N TRP A 306 -13.43 32.16 -2.11
CA TRP A 306 -12.55 31.02 -2.38
C TRP A 306 -11.19 31.46 -2.93
N SER A 307 -10.11 31.01 -2.28
CA SER A 307 -8.72 31.32 -2.66
C SER A 307 -7.94 30.11 -3.19
N GLY A 308 -8.54 28.92 -3.17
CA GLY A 308 -7.93 27.69 -3.66
C GLY A 308 -8.04 27.51 -5.18
N PRO A 309 -7.42 26.45 -5.73
CA PRO A 309 -7.51 26.16 -7.15
C PRO A 309 -8.94 25.74 -7.55
N VAL A 310 -9.32 26.14 -8.76
CA VAL A 310 -10.64 25.91 -9.37
C VAL A 310 -10.42 25.23 -10.71
N TYR A 311 -11.07 24.09 -10.92
CA TYR A 311 -11.03 23.33 -12.17
C TYR A 311 -12.41 23.30 -12.82
N GLU A 312 -12.44 23.45 -14.14
CA GLU A 312 -13.66 23.40 -14.93
C GLU A 312 -13.68 22.10 -15.72
N ILE A 313 -14.71 21.28 -15.54
CA ILE A 313 -14.81 19.98 -16.19
C ILE A 313 -16.21 19.70 -16.73
N SER A 314 -16.26 18.74 -17.64
CA SER A 314 -17.49 18.04 -18.00
C SER A 314 -17.25 16.54 -17.85
N ALA A 315 -17.71 15.98 -16.73
CA ALA A 315 -17.48 14.58 -16.38
C ALA A 315 -18.01 13.58 -17.44
N ILE A 316 -19.06 13.95 -18.18
CA ILE A 316 -19.67 13.09 -19.21
C ILE A 316 -18.84 13.14 -20.50
N SER A 317 -18.56 14.35 -21.01
CA SER A 317 -17.81 14.53 -22.25
C SER A 317 -16.34 14.12 -22.08
N GLY A 318 -15.76 14.36 -20.89
CA GLY A 318 -14.33 14.21 -20.60
C GLY A 318 -13.54 15.50 -20.77
N ASP A 319 -14.20 16.61 -21.11
CA ASP A 319 -13.53 17.90 -21.22
C ASP A 319 -13.01 18.36 -19.84
N GLY A 320 -11.76 18.82 -19.81
CA GLY A 320 -11.05 19.26 -18.59
C GLY A 320 -10.64 18.15 -17.60
N THR A 321 -11.04 16.89 -17.80
CA THR A 321 -10.74 15.82 -16.81
C THR A 321 -9.28 15.43 -16.80
N ASP A 322 -8.59 15.47 -17.94
CA ASP A 322 -7.17 15.08 -18.02
C ASP A 322 -6.26 16.08 -17.31
N GLU A 323 -6.57 17.38 -17.41
CA GLU A 323 -5.86 18.45 -16.70
C GLU A 323 -6.05 18.31 -15.19
N LEU A 324 -7.28 18.05 -14.74
CA LEU A 324 -7.58 17.78 -13.34
C LEU A 324 -6.78 16.56 -12.83
N VAL A 325 -6.77 15.45 -13.57
CA VAL A 325 -6.03 14.23 -13.19
C VAL A 325 -4.52 14.48 -13.09
N ALA A 326 -3.95 15.22 -14.05
CA ALA A 326 -2.53 15.56 -14.04
C ALA A 326 -2.16 16.45 -12.85
N ALA A 327 -3.01 17.43 -12.54
CA ALA A 327 -2.82 18.32 -11.39
C ALA A 327 -2.94 17.56 -10.07
N LEU A 328 -3.94 16.69 -9.93
CA LEU A 328 -4.14 15.82 -8.77
C LEU A 328 -2.91 14.96 -8.51
N MET A 329 -2.38 14.30 -9.55
CA MET A 329 -1.22 13.44 -9.41
C MET A 329 0.01 14.22 -8.96
N ARG A 330 0.27 15.39 -9.56
CA ARG A 330 1.38 16.26 -9.17
C ARG A 330 1.27 16.70 -7.70
N HIS A 331 0.05 17.03 -7.26
CA HIS A 331 -0.18 17.43 -5.89
C HIS A 331 0.02 16.28 -4.89
N ILE A 332 -0.46 15.09 -5.22
CA ILE A 332 -0.24 13.88 -4.41
C ILE A 332 1.26 13.56 -4.30
N GLU A 333 2.02 13.71 -5.38
CA GLU A 333 3.49 13.53 -5.37
C GLU A 333 4.20 14.54 -4.47
N LEU A 334 3.85 15.83 -4.57
CA LEU A 334 4.42 16.88 -3.72
C LEU A 334 4.12 16.63 -2.24
N LYS A 335 2.87 16.28 -1.90
CA LYS A 335 2.49 15.94 -0.53
C LYS A 335 3.16 14.67 -0.02
N LYS A 336 3.42 13.68 -0.89
CA LYS A 336 4.24 12.50 -0.54
C LYS A 336 5.66 12.93 -0.17
N ALA A 337 6.29 13.77 -0.99
CA ALA A 337 7.65 14.27 -0.75
C ALA A 337 7.77 15.10 0.54
N GLU A 338 6.76 15.92 0.87
CA GLU A 338 6.73 16.69 2.14
C GLU A 338 6.56 15.80 3.38
N SER A 339 5.97 14.60 3.22
CA SER A 339 5.67 13.68 4.32
C SER A 339 6.75 12.63 4.58
N GLN A 340 7.73 12.49 3.70
CA GLN A 340 8.90 11.66 3.96
C GLN A 340 9.82 12.42 4.93
N PRO A 341 10.16 11.85 6.10
CA PRO A 341 11.24 12.43 6.90
C PRO A 341 12.47 12.46 6.01
N VAL A 342 13.10 13.62 5.92
CA VAL A 342 14.46 13.72 5.40
C VAL A 342 15.28 12.83 6.33
N GLU A 343 15.64 11.63 5.86
CA GLU A 343 16.77 10.93 6.44
C GLU A 343 17.93 11.90 6.29
N GLU A 344 18.31 12.56 7.39
CA GLU A 344 19.63 13.15 7.50
C GLU A 344 20.59 11.99 7.27
N GLU A 345 21.07 11.84 6.03
CA GLU A 345 22.31 11.14 5.75
C GLU A 345 23.34 11.81 6.67
N SER A 346 23.61 11.18 7.81
CA SER A 346 24.82 11.47 8.56
C SER A 346 25.97 11.03 7.66
N GLU A 347 26.41 11.94 6.80
CA GLU A 347 27.77 11.96 6.24
C GLU A 347 28.76 12.15 7.40
N GLU A 348 28.86 11.16 8.28
CA GLU A 348 30.12 10.92 8.95
C GLU A 348 30.97 10.11 7.96
N PRO A 349 32.03 10.68 7.38
CA PRO A 349 32.97 9.90 6.59
C PRO A 349 33.53 8.82 7.51
N TRP A 350 33.29 7.57 7.13
CA TRP A 350 33.87 6.39 7.77
C TRP A 350 35.39 6.56 7.89
N ASP A 351 35.87 6.77 9.13
CA ASP A 351 37.29 6.80 9.44
C ASP A 351 37.75 5.38 9.83
N PRO A 352 38.58 4.69 9.01
CA PRO A 352 39.11 3.37 9.36
C PRO A 352 40.12 3.37 10.52
N LEU A 353 40.44 4.53 11.12
CA LEU A 353 41.49 4.65 12.14
C LEU A 353 41.07 5.40 13.44
N ALA A 354 39.79 5.71 13.63
CA ALA A 354 39.28 6.31 14.87
C ALA A 354 38.92 5.27 15.96
#